data_AF-A0A8J6IAJ7-F1
#
_entry.id   AF-A0A8J6IAJ7-F1
#
_cell.length_a   1.000
_cell.length_b   1.000
_cell.length_c   1.000
_cell.angle_alpha   90.00
_cell.angle_beta   90.00
_cell.angle_gamma   90.00
#
_symmetry.space_group_name_H-M   'P 1'
#
loop_
_entity.id
_entity.type
_entity.pdbx_description
1 polymer ?
#
loop_
_entity_poly.entity_id
_entity_poly.type
_entity_poly.pdbx_seq_one_letter_code
_entity_poly.pdbx_strand_id
1 'polypeptide(L)'
;VLDDVVDLPPRAARRRKTAQSLGRALRWTVAGALIPGLAHLAAGKRRVGMVMSGSFAALLLAVVVLLTAVPHTRLIELSVKPDELELVMVLCIALGLLWMLVVFSSWSVHKPDQLRTGQRVVATGVVAALSLTVAAPFAVGARTAYIQMDLINSIFGDPEPPLNVAMPPMPVQPAAQPAGLGPATGYFANKARVNVLLLGGDGDENRKGIRTDTMILASIDTRTGRTVLISLPRNLTKVQFPTGTEMAKRFPSGFNDLMNAVYDYAENDTTVMPGAKHPGADLIKATFAWTIAQPVDYFVLVNLDGFQDIVDAFGGVTIDVDRRLPIGGAHDAFGNVTELPHAYLEPGKRRLNGYEALWYGRSRFDSDDYARMDRQRCLLGAIAKQASPIKVLTNFSQLAGAAKRIILTDIPKAALPDLLLLANKAKKAKVTSVTFVRSAEFNPSSPKFAYIQEQVALALAEATKPAATPAATATPAVSPTPAPGTKAGTKTGTKTGTKATAAKPSASSAASLDSVCGY
;
A
#
# COMPACT_ATOMS: atom_id res chain seq x y z
N VAL A 1 -47.43 -59.96 79.86
CA VAL A 1 -46.82 -58.83 80.59
C VAL A 1 -45.71 -58.30 79.69
N LEU A 2 -46.10 -57.45 78.73
CA LEU A 2 -45.70 -56.04 78.55
C LEU A 2 -44.33 -55.93 77.85
N ASP A 3 -44.31 -55.71 76.53
CA ASP A 3 -44.31 -54.39 75.84
C ASP A 3 -42.93 -53.70 75.90
N ASP A 4 -42.23 -53.62 74.77
CA ASP A 4 -42.19 -52.39 73.96
C ASP A 4 -41.14 -52.49 72.84
N VAL A 5 -41.64 -52.49 71.60
CA VAL A 5 -40.87 -52.31 70.37
C VAL A 5 -40.77 -50.81 70.13
N VAL A 6 -39.59 -50.22 70.36
CA VAL A 6 -39.31 -48.84 69.97
C VAL A 6 -38.75 -48.82 68.56
N ASP A 7 -39.61 -48.38 67.65
CA ASP A 7 -39.35 -48.09 66.24
C ASP A 7 -38.54 -46.79 66.12
N LEU A 8 -37.35 -46.84 65.51
CA LEU A 8 -36.59 -45.65 65.11
C LEU A 8 -36.39 -45.66 63.58
N PRO A 9 -36.90 -44.66 62.84
CA PRO A 9 -36.77 -44.65 61.39
C PRO A 9 -35.36 -44.17 60.97
N PRO A 10 -34.75 -44.77 59.92
CA PRO A 10 -33.53 -44.23 59.35
C PRO A 10 -33.86 -42.96 58.54
N ARG A 11 -33.42 -41.78 59.04
CA ARG A 11 -33.36 -40.55 58.24
C ARG A 11 -32.25 -40.66 57.19
N ALA A 12 -32.48 -41.46 56.15
CA ALA A 12 -31.74 -41.37 54.91
C ALA A 12 -32.23 -40.12 54.15
N ALA A 13 -31.60 -38.98 54.41
CA ALA A 13 -31.72 -37.80 53.56
C ALA A 13 -31.09 -38.11 52.20
N ARG A 14 -31.82 -38.84 51.35
CA ARG A 14 -31.56 -38.94 49.92
C ARG A 14 -31.72 -37.54 49.36
N ARG A 15 -30.61 -36.80 49.26
CA ARG A 15 -30.49 -35.61 48.41
C ARG A 15 -30.95 -36.01 47.01
N ARG A 16 -32.22 -35.78 46.69
CA ARG A 16 -32.73 -35.86 45.32
C ARG A 16 -31.93 -34.85 44.51
N LYS A 17 -30.90 -35.30 43.79
CA LYS A 17 -30.32 -34.53 42.70
C LYS A 17 -31.48 -34.23 41.76
N THR A 18 -31.90 -32.97 41.72
CA THR A 18 -32.98 -32.51 40.84
C THR A 18 -32.58 -32.90 39.43
N ALA A 19 -33.38 -33.73 38.75
CA ALA A 19 -33.11 -34.15 37.39
C ALA A 19 -32.94 -32.89 36.53
N GLN A 20 -31.74 -32.66 36.01
CA GLN A 20 -31.46 -31.47 35.22
C GLN A 20 -32.22 -31.58 33.90
N SER A 21 -33.04 -30.60 33.57
CA SER A 21 -33.75 -30.56 32.30
C SER A 21 -32.80 -30.16 31.17
N LEU A 22 -33.00 -30.71 29.97
CA LEU A 22 -32.22 -30.37 28.78
C LEU A 22 -32.16 -28.85 28.54
N GLY A 23 -33.29 -28.15 28.67
CA GLY A 23 -33.33 -26.70 28.48
C GLY A 23 -32.46 -25.92 29.48
N ARG A 24 -32.38 -26.38 30.74
CA ARG A 24 -31.48 -25.77 31.74
C ARG A 24 -30.03 -26.03 31.39
N ALA A 25 -29.69 -27.24 30.95
CA ALA A 25 -28.34 -27.59 30.53
C ALA A 25 -27.87 -26.73 29.34
N LEU A 26 -28.71 -26.63 28.29
CA LEU A 26 -28.41 -25.82 27.12
C LEU A 26 -28.23 -24.34 27.44
N ARG A 27 -29.08 -23.76 28.31
CA ARG A 27 -28.93 -22.37 28.77
C ARG A 27 -27.57 -22.10 29.41
N TRP A 28 -27.09 -23.01 30.26
CA TRP A 28 -25.77 -22.85 30.88
C TRP A 28 -24.63 -23.07 29.91
N THR A 29 -24.79 -23.96 28.92
CA THR A 29 -23.83 -24.08 27.82
C THR A 29 -23.73 -22.78 27.01
N VAL A 30 -24.86 -22.14 26.68
CA VAL A 30 -24.88 -20.84 25.99
C VAL A 30 -24.22 -19.76 26.84
N ALA A 31 -24.55 -19.68 28.13
CA ALA A 31 -23.93 -18.72 29.04
C ALA A 31 -22.41 -18.93 29.16
N GLY A 32 -21.95 -20.18 29.24
CA GLY A 32 -20.53 -20.53 29.25
C GLY A 32 -19.81 -20.29 27.93
N ALA A 33 -20.52 -20.31 26.80
CA ALA A 33 -19.99 -19.94 25.49
C ALA A 33 -19.76 -18.42 25.38
N LEU A 34 -20.69 -17.61 25.92
CA LEU A 34 -20.57 -16.15 25.93
C LEU A 34 -19.52 -15.65 26.92
N ILE A 35 -19.51 -16.20 28.13
CA ILE A 35 -18.57 -15.83 29.20
C ILE A 35 -17.97 -17.13 29.76
N PRO A 36 -16.74 -17.49 29.33
CA PRO A 36 -16.04 -18.67 29.82
C PRO A 36 -16.03 -18.76 31.35
N GLY A 37 -16.45 -19.91 31.90
CA GLY A 37 -16.46 -20.18 33.33
C GLY A 37 -17.80 -19.97 34.05
N LEU A 38 -18.76 -19.23 33.48
CA LEU A 38 -20.09 -19.04 34.09
C LEU A 38 -20.83 -20.36 34.35
N ALA A 39 -20.76 -21.29 33.39
CA ALA A 39 -21.35 -22.63 33.54
C ALA A 39 -20.74 -23.35 34.76
N HIS A 40 -19.41 -23.37 34.88
CA HIS A 40 -18.72 -24.08 35.97
C HIS A 40 -19.01 -23.47 37.34
N LEU A 41 -19.16 -22.13 37.42
CA LEU A 41 -19.62 -21.44 38.63
C LEU A 41 -21.04 -21.87 39.01
N ALA A 42 -21.97 -21.90 38.05
CA ALA A 42 -23.36 -22.30 38.28
C ALA A 42 -23.52 -23.76 38.72
N ALA A 43 -22.60 -24.63 38.30
CA ALA A 43 -22.55 -26.03 38.71
C ALA A 43 -21.80 -26.29 40.02
N GLY A 44 -21.35 -25.24 40.71
CA GLY A 44 -20.63 -25.34 41.99
C GLY A 44 -19.14 -25.66 41.88
N LYS A 45 -18.59 -25.78 40.66
CA LYS A 45 -17.15 -25.96 40.41
C LYS A 45 -16.40 -24.62 40.50
N ARG A 46 -16.45 -23.99 41.68
CA ARG A 46 -15.99 -22.60 41.91
C ARG A 46 -14.55 -22.34 41.46
N ARG A 47 -13.60 -23.22 41.79
CA ARG A 47 -12.19 -23.03 41.40
C ARG A 47 -12.02 -22.97 39.88
N VAL A 48 -12.57 -23.94 39.15
CA VAL A 48 -12.47 -24.01 37.68
C VAL A 48 -13.18 -22.82 37.03
N GLY A 49 -14.39 -22.49 37.50
CA GLY A 49 -15.15 -21.36 36.96
C GLY A 49 -14.47 -20.00 37.17
N MET A 50 -13.85 -19.78 38.34
CA MET A 50 -13.08 -18.56 38.61
C MET A 50 -11.82 -18.46 37.75
N VAL A 51 -11.08 -19.57 37.57
CA VAL A 51 -9.90 -19.58 36.70
C VAL A 51 -10.29 -19.25 35.24
N MET A 52 -11.32 -19.90 34.70
CA MET A 52 -11.77 -19.65 33.32
C MET A 52 -12.25 -18.20 33.12
N SER A 53 -13.05 -17.68 34.06
CA SER A 53 -13.54 -16.30 34.00
C SER A 53 -12.42 -15.27 34.17
N GLY A 54 -11.47 -15.56 35.05
CA GLY A 54 -10.28 -14.73 35.29
C GLY A 54 -9.37 -14.68 34.07
N SER A 55 -9.09 -15.83 33.44
CA SER A 55 -8.31 -15.89 32.19
C SER A 55 -8.99 -15.15 31.05
N PHE A 56 -10.31 -15.25 30.94
CA PHE A 56 -11.09 -14.50 29.94
C PHE A 56 -11.01 -12.98 30.19
N ALA A 57 -11.19 -12.54 31.43
CA ALA A 57 -11.05 -11.13 31.79
C ALA A 57 -9.63 -10.60 31.56
N ALA A 58 -8.61 -11.41 31.86
CA ALA A 58 -7.22 -11.07 31.59
C ALA A 58 -6.94 -10.95 30.08
N LEU A 59 -7.51 -11.84 29.27
CA LEU A 59 -7.39 -11.78 27.81
C LEU A 59 -8.08 -10.53 27.23
N LEU A 60 -9.28 -10.18 27.72
CA LEU A 60 -9.94 -8.93 27.34
C LEU A 60 -9.11 -7.71 27.73
N LEU A 61 -8.55 -7.69 28.94
CA LEU A 61 -7.66 -6.63 29.39
C LEU A 61 -6.40 -6.54 28.52
N ALA A 62 -5.79 -7.68 28.18
CA ALA A 62 -4.63 -7.73 27.30
C ALA A 62 -4.95 -7.16 25.91
N VAL A 63 -6.12 -7.44 25.36
CA VAL A 63 -6.58 -6.84 24.08
C VAL A 63 -6.77 -5.33 24.23
N VAL A 64 -7.38 -4.84 25.31
CA VAL A 64 -7.54 -3.41 25.56
C VAL A 64 -6.19 -2.72 25.69
N VAL A 65 -5.25 -3.30 26.44
CA VAL A 65 -3.88 -2.78 26.59
C VAL A 65 -3.15 -2.79 25.25
N LEU A 66 -3.28 -3.85 24.46
CA LEU A 66 -2.72 -3.92 23.11
C LEU A 66 -3.25 -2.81 22.19
N LEU A 67 -4.55 -2.48 22.28
CA LEU A 67 -5.17 -1.45 21.44
C LEU A 67 -4.88 -0.02 21.90
N THR A 68 -4.56 0.20 23.18
CA THR A 68 -4.43 1.54 23.78
C THR A 68 -3.00 1.92 24.13
N ALA A 69 -2.18 0.97 24.58
CA ALA A 69 -0.82 1.21 25.05
C ALA A 69 0.25 0.93 24.00
N VAL A 70 -0.05 0.09 22.99
CA VAL A 70 0.92 -0.21 21.92
C VAL A 70 0.86 0.85 20.83
N PRO A 71 2.00 1.47 20.45
CA PRO A 71 2.03 2.45 19.38
C PRO A 71 1.46 1.88 18.08
N HIS A 72 0.67 2.68 17.36
CA HIS A 72 0.11 2.28 16.06
C HIS A 72 1.19 1.82 15.06
N THR A 73 2.41 2.35 15.16
CA THR A 73 3.55 1.91 14.35
C THR A 73 3.87 0.44 14.56
N ARG A 74 3.85 -0.05 15.80
CA ARG A 74 4.14 -1.46 16.10
C ARG A 74 3.06 -2.39 15.58
N LEU A 75 1.79 -1.96 15.58
CA LEU A 75 0.69 -2.71 14.98
C LEU A 75 0.84 -2.82 13.46
N ILE A 76 1.34 -1.77 12.81
CA ILE A 76 1.65 -1.79 11.37
C ILE A 76 2.80 -2.76 11.09
N GLU A 77 3.87 -2.75 11.89
CA GLU A 77 5.00 -3.68 11.73
C GLU A 77 4.58 -5.14 11.85
N LEU A 78 3.69 -5.45 12.80
CA LEU A 78 3.14 -6.80 13.00
C LEU A 78 2.44 -7.32 11.74
N SER A 79 1.81 -6.43 10.97
CA SER A 79 1.06 -6.78 9.77
C SER A 79 1.94 -7.16 8.57
N VAL A 80 3.24 -6.90 8.59
CA VAL A 80 4.13 -7.16 7.43
C VAL A 80 5.27 -8.11 7.72
N LYS A 81 5.34 -8.66 8.92
CA LYS A 81 6.34 -9.66 9.30
C LYS A 81 5.74 -11.07 9.21
N PRO A 82 6.22 -11.92 8.28
CA PRO A 82 5.70 -13.28 8.11
C PRO A 82 5.71 -14.10 9.40
N ASP A 83 6.81 -14.08 10.16
CA ASP A 83 6.94 -14.85 11.42
C ASP A 83 5.90 -14.45 12.48
N GLU A 84 5.60 -13.15 12.56
CA GLU A 84 4.61 -12.61 13.50
C GLU A 84 3.18 -12.97 13.04
N LEU A 85 2.92 -12.96 11.73
CA LEU A 85 1.64 -13.39 11.16
C LEU A 85 1.42 -14.91 11.35
N GLU A 86 2.47 -15.71 11.26
CA GLU A 86 2.42 -17.14 11.59
C GLU A 86 2.05 -17.34 13.06
N LEU A 87 2.67 -16.61 13.98
CA LEU A 87 2.32 -16.64 15.39
C LEU A 87 0.85 -16.24 15.60
N VAL A 88 0.37 -15.17 14.96
CA VAL A 88 -1.04 -14.75 15.02
C VAL A 88 -1.97 -15.85 14.51
N MET A 89 -1.64 -16.49 13.39
CA MET A 89 -2.40 -17.61 12.85
C MET A 89 -2.49 -18.78 13.86
N VAL A 90 -1.36 -19.19 14.43
CA VAL A 90 -1.29 -20.28 15.42
C VAL A 90 -2.08 -19.93 16.68
N LEU A 91 -1.95 -18.69 17.18
CA LEU A 91 -2.69 -18.20 18.34
C LEU A 91 -4.20 -18.18 18.08
N CYS A 92 -4.64 -17.73 16.90
CA CYS A 92 -6.04 -17.78 16.53
C CYS A 92 -6.57 -19.23 16.55
N ILE A 93 -5.86 -20.18 15.92
CA ILE A 93 -6.26 -21.59 15.92
C ILE A 93 -6.33 -22.13 17.35
N ALA A 94 -5.29 -21.91 18.16
CA ALA A 94 -5.22 -22.38 19.54
C ALA A 94 -6.36 -21.82 20.41
N LEU A 95 -6.65 -20.52 20.30
CA LEU A 95 -7.74 -19.86 21.02
C LEU A 95 -9.12 -20.38 20.56
N GLY A 96 -9.31 -20.60 19.26
CA GLY A 96 -10.54 -21.19 18.72
C GLY A 96 -10.78 -22.60 19.26
N LEU A 97 -9.74 -23.45 19.25
CA LEU A 97 -9.80 -24.81 19.83
C LEU A 97 -10.07 -24.77 21.34
N LEU A 98 -9.39 -23.88 22.07
CA LEU A 98 -9.59 -23.70 23.51
C LEU A 98 -11.03 -23.24 23.82
N TRP A 99 -11.60 -22.34 23.04
CA TRP A 99 -12.98 -21.89 23.23
C TRP A 99 -13.99 -23.01 22.93
N MET A 100 -13.74 -23.85 21.92
CA MET A 100 -14.56 -25.05 21.71
C MET A 100 -14.49 -26.01 22.90
N LEU A 101 -13.30 -26.18 23.51
CA LEU A 101 -13.15 -26.95 24.75
C LEU A 101 -13.93 -26.33 25.92
N VAL A 102 -14.00 -25.00 26.02
CA VAL A 102 -14.83 -24.28 27.01
C VAL A 102 -16.31 -24.61 26.81
N VAL A 103 -16.81 -24.57 25.57
CA VAL A 103 -18.21 -24.92 25.25
C VAL A 103 -18.50 -26.37 25.59
N PHE A 104 -17.63 -27.29 25.18
CA PHE A 104 -17.77 -28.71 25.48
C PHE A 104 -17.71 -29.02 26.99
N SER A 105 -16.81 -28.35 27.71
CA SER A 105 -16.69 -28.46 29.16
C SER A 105 -17.93 -27.91 29.88
N SER A 106 -18.49 -26.80 29.38
CA SER A 106 -19.74 -26.21 29.89
C SER A 106 -20.92 -27.17 29.76
N TRP A 107 -21.03 -27.86 28.63
CA TRP A 107 -22.01 -28.93 28.41
C TRP A 107 -21.77 -30.14 29.33
N SER A 108 -20.52 -30.61 29.40
CA SER A 108 -20.16 -31.81 30.17
C SER A 108 -20.49 -31.71 31.66
N VAL A 109 -20.54 -30.49 32.19
CA VAL A 109 -20.88 -30.21 33.60
C VAL A 109 -22.39 -30.17 33.87
N HIS A 110 -23.23 -29.94 32.85
CA HIS A 110 -24.69 -29.84 32.98
C HIS A 110 -25.46 -30.92 32.22
N LYS A 111 -24.78 -31.87 31.58
CA LYS A 111 -25.44 -32.92 30.81
C LYS A 111 -26.36 -33.75 31.74
N PRO A 112 -27.64 -33.97 31.37
CA PRO A 112 -28.52 -34.87 32.13
C PRO A 112 -28.04 -36.32 32.06
N ASP A 113 -28.23 -37.10 33.13
CA ASP A 113 -27.80 -38.50 33.22
C ASP A 113 -28.56 -39.42 32.24
N GLN A 114 -29.79 -39.07 31.87
CA GLN A 114 -30.61 -39.81 30.91
C GLN A 114 -31.19 -38.86 29.87
N LEU A 115 -30.79 -39.05 28.61
CA LEU A 115 -31.32 -38.32 27.45
C LEU A 115 -31.93 -39.32 26.47
N ARG A 116 -33.16 -39.03 26.00
CA ARG A 116 -33.80 -39.76 24.89
C ARG A 116 -33.00 -39.54 23.59
N THR A 117 -33.10 -40.45 22.64
CA THR A 117 -32.35 -40.38 21.37
C THR A 117 -32.52 -39.03 20.66
N GLY A 118 -33.77 -38.54 20.50
CA GLY A 118 -34.02 -37.22 19.89
C GLY A 118 -33.42 -36.05 20.69
N GLN A 119 -33.42 -36.12 22.02
CA GLN A 119 -32.80 -35.10 22.88
C GLN A 119 -31.27 -35.09 22.77
N ARG A 120 -30.64 -36.25 22.58
CA ARG A 120 -29.19 -36.34 22.32
C ARG A 120 -28.85 -35.68 21.00
N VAL A 121 -29.61 -35.96 19.94
CA VAL A 121 -29.40 -35.35 18.62
C VAL A 121 -29.50 -33.83 18.72
N VAL A 122 -30.55 -33.30 19.37
CA VAL A 122 -30.71 -31.85 19.58
C VAL A 122 -29.55 -31.26 20.40
N ALA A 123 -29.17 -31.90 21.50
CA ALA A 123 -28.08 -31.41 22.35
C ALA A 123 -26.74 -31.37 21.61
N THR A 124 -26.39 -32.45 20.90
CA THR A 124 -25.17 -32.51 20.08
C THR A 124 -25.21 -31.45 18.99
N GLY A 125 -26.34 -31.26 18.32
CA GLY A 125 -26.52 -30.23 17.30
C GLY A 125 -26.28 -28.82 17.85
N VAL A 126 -26.87 -28.49 19.01
CA VAL A 126 -26.68 -27.17 19.64
C VAL A 126 -25.23 -26.95 20.09
N VAL A 127 -24.60 -27.95 20.72
CA VAL A 127 -23.20 -27.84 21.17
C VAL A 127 -22.27 -27.70 19.97
N ALA A 128 -22.48 -28.46 18.90
CA ALA A 128 -21.71 -28.34 17.66
C ALA A 128 -21.88 -26.95 17.03
N ALA A 129 -23.12 -26.45 16.94
CA ALA A 129 -23.40 -25.13 16.41
C ALA A 129 -22.75 -24.01 17.24
N LEU A 130 -22.81 -24.09 18.57
CA LEU A 130 -22.15 -23.13 19.46
C LEU A 130 -20.63 -23.16 19.31
N SER A 131 -20.03 -24.37 19.27
CA SER A 131 -18.59 -24.55 19.06
C SER A 131 -18.13 -23.94 17.72
N LEU A 132 -18.86 -24.18 16.63
CA LEU A 132 -18.56 -23.59 15.33
C LEU A 132 -18.72 -22.07 15.35
N THR A 133 -19.75 -21.55 16.04
CA THR A 133 -20.00 -20.10 16.15
C THR A 133 -18.88 -19.38 16.89
N VAL A 134 -18.40 -19.92 18.02
CA VAL A 134 -17.28 -19.32 18.76
C VAL A 134 -15.95 -19.49 18.04
N ALA A 135 -15.76 -20.58 17.28
CA ALA A 135 -14.54 -20.82 16.51
C ALA A 135 -14.46 -19.99 15.22
N ALA A 136 -15.60 -19.63 14.61
CA ALA A 136 -15.67 -18.90 13.35
C ALA A 136 -14.79 -17.62 13.29
N PRO A 137 -14.85 -16.66 14.24
CA PRO A 137 -14.01 -15.47 14.19
C PRO A 137 -12.51 -15.79 14.26
N PHE A 138 -12.11 -16.84 14.99
CA PHE A 138 -10.71 -17.29 15.05
C PHE A 138 -10.26 -17.96 13.76
N ALA A 139 -11.13 -18.76 13.14
CA ALA A 139 -10.86 -19.35 11.83
C ALA A 139 -10.69 -18.27 10.75
N VAL A 140 -11.53 -17.22 10.78
CA VAL A 140 -11.39 -16.05 9.91
C VAL A 140 -10.07 -15.32 10.19
N GLY A 141 -9.74 -15.06 11.45
CA GLY A 141 -8.47 -14.43 11.83
C GLY A 141 -7.24 -15.22 11.36
N ALA A 142 -7.23 -16.53 11.59
CA ALA A 142 -6.17 -17.43 11.13
C ALA A 142 -6.04 -17.45 9.60
N ARG A 143 -7.17 -17.54 8.88
CA ARG A 143 -7.18 -17.50 7.41
C ARG A 143 -6.65 -16.18 6.87
N THR A 144 -7.04 -15.05 7.46
CA THR A 144 -6.55 -13.73 7.05
C THR A 144 -5.05 -13.60 7.29
N ALA A 145 -4.56 -13.98 8.47
CA ALA A 145 -3.13 -13.98 8.78
C ALA A 145 -2.33 -14.87 7.81
N TYR A 146 -2.85 -16.05 7.50
CA TYR A 146 -2.24 -16.97 6.52
C TYR A 146 -2.16 -16.36 5.12
N ILE A 147 -3.28 -15.86 4.57
CA ILE A 147 -3.32 -15.25 3.24
C ILE A 147 -2.36 -14.05 3.18
N GLN A 148 -2.25 -13.31 4.28
CA GLN A 148 -1.35 -12.18 4.38
C GLN A 148 0.13 -12.57 4.33
N MET A 149 0.50 -13.52 5.17
CA MET A 149 1.83 -14.11 5.20
C MET A 149 2.22 -14.70 3.84
N ASP A 150 1.31 -15.49 3.25
CA ASP A 150 1.49 -16.15 1.97
C ASP A 150 1.69 -15.15 0.82
N LEU A 151 0.92 -14.05 0.77
CA LEU A 151 1.14 -13.01 -0.23
C LEU A 151 2.49 -12.31 -0.03
N ILE A 152 2.85 -11.97 1.22
CA ILE A 152 4.13 -11.31 1.51
C ILE A 152 5.29 -12.19 1.04
N ASN A 153 5.24 -13.48 1.37
CA ASN A 153 6.26 -14.45 0.97
C ASN A 153 6.27 -14.73 -0.55
N SER A 154 5.15 -14.50 -1.23
CA SER A 154 5.05 -14.69 -2.68
C SER A 154 5.58 -13.49 -3.48
N ILE A 155 5.36 -12.27 -3.00
CA ILE A 155 5.76 -11.03 -3.71
C ILE A 155 7.16 -10.58 -3.30
N PHE A 156 7.48 -10.62 -2.01
CA PHE A 156 8.71 -10.03 -1.49
C PHE A 156 9.73 -11.12 -1.18
N GLY A 157 10.92 -10.95 -1.76
CA GLY A 157 12.03 -11.88 -1.59
C GLY A 157 12.87 -11.62 -0.34
N ASP A 158 13.95 -12.37 -0.23
CA ASP A 158 15.06 -12.03 0.65
C ASP A 158 15.93 -10.95 0.00
N PRO A 159 16.77 -10.22 0.77
CA PRO A 159 17.63 -9.18 0.21
C PRO A 159 18.53 -9.73 -0.90
N GLU A 160 18.41 -9.14 -2.09
CA GLU A 160 19.26 -9.46 -3.21
C GLU A 160 20.53 -8.60 -3.15
N PRO A 161 21.71 -9.15 -3.51
CA PRO A 161 22.91 -8.35 -3.62
C PRO A 161 22.69 -7.25 -4.67
N PRO A 162 23.24 -6.04 -4.45
CA PRO A 162 23.15 -4.99 -5.45
C PRO A 162 23.76 -5.48 -6.76
N LEU A 163 23.12 -5.13 -7.87
CA LEU A 163 23.66 -5.36 -9.19
C LEU A 163 25.10 -4.83 -9.24
N ASN A 164 26.08 -5.69 -9.52
CA ASN A 164 27.50 -5.31 -9.62
C ASN A 164 27.76 -4.53 -10.92
N VAL A 165 27.17 -3.34 -11.00
CA VAL A 165 27.16 -2.50 -12.20
C VAL A 165 27.65 -1.12 -11.79
N ALA A 166 28.77 -0.68 -12.36
CA ALA A 166 29.36 0.62 -12.04
C ALA A 166 28.40 1.76 -12.46
N MET A 167 28.09 2.69 -11.56
CA MET A 167 27.25 3.85 -11.88
C MET A 167 28.05 4.91 -12.68
N PRO A 168 27.39 5.80 -13.45
CA PRO A 168 28.13 6.79 -14.23
C PRO A 168 28.79 7.77 -13.27
N PRO A 169 29.93 8.37 -13.65
CA PRO A 169 30.43 9.53 -12.93
C PRO A 169 29.32 10.60 -12.94
N MET A 170 28.88 10.99 -11.74
CA MET A 170 27.83 12.00 -11.57
C MET A 170 28.32 13.33 -12.19
N PRO A 171 27.54 13.98 -13.08
CA PRO A 171 27.95 15.27 -13.68
C PRO A 171 28.08 16.38 -12.63
N VAL A 172 27.38 16.23 -11.51
CA VAL A 172 27.55 17.02 -10.29
C VAL A 172 27.75 16.00 -9.18
N GLN A 173 28.92 15.98 -8.53
CA GLN A 173 29.05 15.25 -7.27
C GLN A 173 27.97 15.81 -6.34
N PRO A 174 26.98 15.01 -5.90
CA PRO A 174 26.07 15.49 -4.89
C PRO A 174 26.96 15.91 -3.72
N ALA A 175 26.78 17.14 -3.22
CA ALA A 175 27.47 17.58 -2.02
C ALA A 175 27.40 16.41 -1.04
N ALA A 176 28.56 15.88 -0.63
CA ALA A 176 28.67 14.63 0.10
C ALA A 176 27.53 14.59 1.12
N GLN A 177 26.56 13.70 0.92
CA GLN A 177 25.39 13.65 1.80
C GLN A 177 25.96 13.50 3.21
N PRO A 178 25.75 14.47 4.12
CA PRO A 178 26.39 14.40 5.43
C PRO A 178 26.08 13.04 6.04
N ALA A 179 27.13 12.38 6.54
CA ALA A 179 26.99 11.10 7.20
C ALA A 179 25.90 11.21 8.29
N GLY A 180 24.95 10.28 8.31
CA GLY A 180 23.85 10.28 9.29
C GLY A 180 22.55 11.01 8.87
N LEU A 181 22.32 11.25 7.57
CA LEU A 181 21.04 11.80 7.09
C LEU A 181 19.86 10.81 7.04
N GLY A 182 20.09 9.51 7.23
CA GLY A 182 19.01 8.52 7.30
C GLY A 182 18.38 8.39 8.69
N PRO A 183 17.38 7.51 8.87
CA PRO A 183 16.94 7.09 10.19
C PRO A 183 18.10 6.46 10.96
N ALA A 184 18.07 6.57 12.30
CA ALA A 184 19.10 5.99 13.16
C ALA A 184 19.05 4.45 13.24
N THR A 185 17.89 3.87 12.96
CA THR A 185 17.59 2.44 13.10
C THR A 185 16.69 1.96 11.96
N GLY A 186 16.62 0.64 11.77
CA GLY A 186 15.77 0.02 10.76
C GLY A 186 16.54 -0.40 9.51
N TYR A 187 15.81 -0.96 8.55
CA TYR A 187 16.34 -1.43 7.28
C TYR A 187 16.88 -0.30 6.40
N PHE A 188 16.29 0.90 6.48
CA PHE A 188 16.76 2.08 5.74
C PHE A 188 17.73 2.96 6.55
N ALA A 189 18.31 2.44 7.63
CA ALA A 189 19.25 3.18 8.45
C ALA A 189 20.38 3.78 7.60
N ASN A 190 20.76 5.03 7.89
CA ASN A 190 21.78 5.79 7.16
C ASN A 190 21.49 6.10 5.68
N LYS A 191 20.36 5.66 5.10
CA LYS A 191 19.93 6.08 3.76
C LYS A 191 19.20 7.42 3.85
N ALA A 192 19.73 8.47 3.22
CA ALA A 192 19.06 9.78 3.16
C ALA A 192 17.76 9.72 2.32
N ARG A 193 17.78 8.94 1.24
CA ARG A 193 16.62 8.71 0.38
C ARG A 193 16.49 7.23 0.04
N VAL A 194 15.27 6.80 -0.24
CA VAL A 194 14.96 5.51 -0.85
C VAL A 194 14.36 5.76 -2.22
N ASN A 195 14.92 5.13 -3.24
CA ASN A 195 14.61 5.34 -4.65
C ASN A 195 13.93 4.08 -5.21
N VAL A 196 12.61 4.15 -5.43
CA VAL A 196 11.79 3.02 -5.93
C VAL A 196 11.31 3.32 -7.34
N LEU A 197 11.74 2.52 -8.32
CA LEU A 197 11.32 2.63 -9.71
C LEU A 197 9.98 1.94 -9.93
N LEU A 198 8.96 2.73 -10.27
CA LEU A 198 7.63 2.27 -10.59
C LEU A 198 7.55 1.98 -12.09
N LEU A 199 7.35 0.72 -12.44
CA LEU A 199 7.23 0.23 -13.80
C LEU A 199 5.79 -0.21 -14.08
N GLY A 200 5.25 0.23 -15.22
CA GLY A 200 3.98 -0.25 -15.76
C GLY A 200 4.23 -1.05 -17.03
N GLY A 201 3.92 -2.34 -17.01
CA GLY A 201 4.14 -3.26 -18.13
C GLY A 201 2.86 -3.61 -18.88
N ASP A 202 2.89 -3.56 -20.22
CA ASP A 202 1.81 -4.05 -21.10
C ASP A 202 2.01 -5.55 -21.44
N GLY A 203 2.30 -6.34 -20.40
CA GLY A 203 2.47 -7.79 -20.47
C GLY A 203 1.23 -8.51 -19.93
N ASP A 204 0.71 -9.44 -20.71
CA ASP A 204 -0.36 -10.37 -20.34
C ASP A 204 0.21 -11.80 -20.36
N GLU A 205 -0.38 -12.74 -19.60
CA GLU A 205 -0.04 -14.17 -19.62
C GLU A 205 -0.07 -14.76 -21.05
N ASN A 206 -0.85 -14.12 -21.95
CA ASN A 206 -1.01 -14.53 -23.35
C ASN A 206 -0.09 -13.81 -24.36
N ARG A 207 0.78 -12.90 -23.93
CA ARG A 207 1.64 -12.10 -24.81
C ARG A 207 3.11 -12.43 -24.60
N LYS A 208 3.83 -12.75 -25.69
CA LYS A 208 5.30 -12.77 -25.66
C LYS A 208 5.83 -11.34 -25.67
N GLY A 209 6.61 -11.01 -24.64
CA GLY A 209 7.31 -9.73 -24.49
C GLY A 209 6.56 -8.71 -23.63
N ILE A 210 7.26 -8.14 -22.65
CA ILE A 210 6.77 -7.07 -21.78
C ILE A 210 7.44 -5.76 -22.19
N ARG A 211 6.64 -4.72 -22.47
CA ARG A 211 7.14 -3.36 -22.67
C ARG A 211 6.78 -2.49 -21.48
N THR A 212 7.77 -1.81 -20.92
CA THR A 212 7.61 -0.89 -19.79
C THR A 212 7.18 0.50 -20.28
N ASP A 213 5.88 0.70 -20.45
CA ASP A 213 5.32 1.94 -20.97
C ASP A 213 5.23 3.06 -19.93
N THR A 214 5.32 2.71 -18.64
CA THR A 214 5.42 3.66 -17.54
C THR A 214 6.73 3.43 -16.79
N MET A 215 7.53 4.48 -16.61
CA MET A 215 8.78 4.44 -15.86
C MET A 215 8.90 5.71 -15.02
N ILE A 216 8.64 5.58 -13.72
CA ILE A 216 8.60 6.71 -12.78
C ILE A 216 9.40 6.34 -11.54
N LEU A 217 10.48 7.06 -11.26
CA LEU A 217 11.21 6.90 -10.00
C LEU A 217 10.55 7.73 -8.91
N ALA A 218 10.17 7.07 -7.81
CA ALA A 218 9.82 7.72 -6.56
C ALA A 218 11.05 7.80 -5.66
N SER A 219 11.66 8.99 -5.59
CA SER A 219 12.76 9.26 -4.67
C SER A 219 12.21 9.88 -3.38
N ILE A 220 12.29 9.17 -2.26
CA ILE A 220 11.62 9.55 -1.01
C ILE A 220 12.66 9.85 0.07
N ASP A 221 12.60 11.04 0.66
CA ASP A 221 13.43 11.41 1.80
C ASP A 221 13.02 10.60 3.05
N THR A 222 13.95 9.83 3.63
CA THR A 222 13.63 8.88 4.72
C THR A 222 13.26 9.57 6.04
N ARG A 223 13.71 10.81 6.23
CA ARG A 223 13.41 11.60 7.43
C ARG A 223 12.07 12.30 7.31
N THR A 224 11.88 13.04 6.23
CA THR A 224 10.76 13.98 6.03
C THR A 224 9.59 13.38 5.23
N GLY A 225 9.83 12.30 4.48
CA GLY A 225 8.86 11.74 3.53
C GLY A 225 8.71 12.54 2.24
N ARG A 226 9.45 13.65 2.05
CA ARG A 226 9.34 14.46 0.83
C ARG A 226 9.74 13.65 -0.40
N THR A 227 8.86 13.62 -1.39
CA THR A 227 9.00 12.76 -2.57
C THR A 227 9.25 13.58 -3.82
N VAL A 228 10.23 13.15 -4.62
CA VAL A 228 10.44 13.61 -5.99
C VAL A 228 10.09 12.48 -6.94
N LEU A 229 9.10 12.69 -7.81
CA LEU A 229 8.73 11.79 -8.89
C LEU A 229 9.47 12.18 -10.17
N ILE A 230 10.34 11.31 -10.66
CA ILE A 230 11.12 11.54 -11.88
C ILE A 230 10.58 10.60 -12.95
N SER A 231 10.00 11.16 -14.02
CA SER A 231 9.41 10.38 -15.10
C SER A 231 10.23 10.50 -16.38
N LEU A 232 10.69 9.37 -16.92
CA LEU A 232 11.34 9.31 -18.23
C LEU A 232 10.34 8.79 -19.28
N PRO A 233 10.34 9.37 -20.50
CA PRO A 233 9.46 8.92 -21.56
C PRO A 233 9.92 7.56 -22.10
N ARG A 234 8.96 6.68 -22.39
CA ARG A 234 9.24 5.37 -23.02
C ARG A 234 9.95 5.44 -24.36
N ASN A 235 9.73 6.54 -25.10
CA ASN A 235 10.25 6.76 -26.46
C ASN A 235 11.68 7.30 -26.48
N LEU A 236 12.38 7.34 -25.33
CA LEU A 236 13.77 7.78 -25.26
C LEU A 236 14.65 6.84 -26.09
N THR A 237 15.37 7.36 -27.07
CA THR A 237 16.28 6.58 -27.93
C THR A 237 17.72 6.70 -27.44
N LYS A 238 18.60 5.80 -27.92
CA LYS A 238 20.05 5.88 -27.66
C LYS A 238 20.39 5.88 -26.17
N VAL A 239 19.54 5.28 -25.34
CA VAL A 239 19.82 5.09 -23.91
C VAL A 239 21.15 4.38 -23.75
N GLN A 240 21.94 4.90 -22.83
CA GLN A 240 23.29 4.41 -22.56
C GLN A 240 23.27 3.44 -21.39
N PHE A 241 24.23 2.53 -21.40
CA PHE A 241 24.37 1.51 -20.38
C PHE A 241 25.65 1.72 -19.57
N PRO A 242 25.66 1.22 -18.33
CA PRO A 242 26.84 1.25 -17.50
C PRO A 242 28.11 0.69 -18.14
N THR A 243 29.21 1.43 -18.02
CA THR A 243 30.52 1.02 -18.57
C THR A 243 30.94 -0.34 -18.03
N GLY A 244 31.45 -1.21 -18.91
CA GLY A 244 31.89 -2.55 -18.56
C GLY A 244 30.79 -3.63 -18.61
N THR A 245 29.51 -3.25 -18.73
CA THR A 245 28.41 -4.21 -18.94
C THR A 245 28.41 -4.77 -20.37
N GLU A 246 27.82 -5.95 -20.55
CA GLU A 246 27.61 -6.54 -21.87
C GLU A 246 26.76 -5.63 -22.77
N MET A 247 25.78 -4.92 -22.21
CA MET A 247 24.99 -3.95 -22.96
C MET A 247 25.84 -2.78 -23.47
N ALA A 248 26.75 -2.24 -22.65
CA ALA A 248 27.64 -1.16 -23.09
C ALA A 248 28.63 -1.63 -24.17
N LYS A 249 29.09 -2.90 -24.13
CA LYS A 249 29.95 -3.48 -25.18
C LYS A 249 29.20 -3.64 -26.51
N ARG A 250 27.94 -4.08 -26.45
CA ARG A 250 27.09 -4.32 -27.64
C ARG A 250 26.55 -3.03 -28.26
N PHE A 251 26.27 -2.03 -27.41
CA PHE A 251 25.68 -0.76 -27.81
C PHE A 251 26.54 0.43 -27.37
N PRO A 252 27.79 0.56 -27.88
CA PRO A 252 28.71 1.61 -27.44
C PRO A 252 28.21 3.03 -27.74
N SER A 253 27.37 3.18 -28.77
CA SER A 253 26.75 4.45 -29.16
C SER A 253 25.31 4.61 -28.65
N GLY A 254 24.90 3.81 -27.67
CA GLY A 254 23.54 3.76 -27.13
C GLY A 254 22.63 2.76 -27.85
N PHE A 255 21.56 2.36 -27.16
CA PHE A 255 20.61 1.35 -27.62
C PHE A 255 19.95 1.72 -28.95
N ASN A 256 19.74 0.73 -29.81
CA ASN A 256 19.19 0.94 -31.17
C ASN A 256 17.66 0.94 -31.23
N ASP A 257 16.99 0.86 -30.08
CA ASP A 257 15.53 0.92 -29.95
C ASP A 257 15.16 1.92 -28.84
N LEU A 258 13.86 2.00 -28.55
CA LEU A 258 13.27 2.78 -27.48
C LEU A 258 13.64 2.20 -26.10
N MET A 259 13.68 3.07 -25.08
CA MET A 259 13.98 2.70 -23.70
C MET A 259 13.07 1.59 -23.15
N ASN A 260 11.78 1.56 -23.52
CA ASN A 260 10.88 0.51 -23.06
C ASN A 260 11.16 -0.89 -23.65
N ALA A 261 11.92 -0.97 -24.75
CA ALA A 261 12.33 -2.23 -25.36
C ALA A 261 13.54 -2.87 -24.65
N VAL A 262 14.22 -2.13 -23.76
CA VAL A 262 15.33 -2.67 -22.95
C VAL A 262 14.89 -3.83 -22.06
N TYR A 263 13.66 -3.76 -21.52
CA TYR A 263 13.09 -4.85 -20.72
C TYR A 263 12.99 -6.13 -21.56
N ASP A 264 12.29 -6.07 -22.68
CA ASP A 264 12.08 -7.19 -23.59
C ASP A 264 13.40 -7.75 -24.15
N TYR A 265 14.38 -6.88 -24.41
CA TYR A 265 15.70 -7.30 -24.85
C TYR A 265 16.39 -8.24 -23.85
N ALA A 266 16.39 -7.89 -22.55
CA ALA A 266 17.04 -8.73 -21.54
C ALA A 266 16.25 -9.98 -21.16
N GLU A 267 14.93 -9.97 -21.33
CA GLU A 267 14.11 -11.19 -21.20
C GLU A 267 14.43 -12.20 -22.32
N ASN A 268 14.68 -11.73 -23.54
CA ASN A 268 15.02 -12.59 -24.67
C ASN A 268 16.51 -12.98 -24.71
N ASP A 269 17.39 -12.18 -24.11
CA ASP A 269 18.82 -12.47 -24.00
C ASP A 269 19.32 -12.25 -22.57
N THR A 270 19.20 -13.28 -21.75
CA THR A 270 19.62 -13.22 -20.35
C THR A 270 21.14 -13.13 -20.17
N THR A 271 21.94 -13.33 -21.23
CA THR A 271 23.42 -13.24 -21.15
C THR A 271 23.90 -11.83 -20.85
N VAL A 272 23.06 -10.81 -21.08
CA VAL A 272 23.42 -9.42 -20.73
C VAL A 272 23.29 -9.12 -19.24
N MET A 273 22.67 -10.03 -18.48
CA MET A 273 22.41 -9.92 -17.04
C MET A 273 22.65 -11.28 -16.36
N PRO A 274 23.88 -11.82 -16.40
CA PRO A 274 24.16 -13.15 -15.88
C PRO A 274 23.89 -13.23 -14.37
N GLY A 275 23.08 -14.20 -13.95
CA GLY A 275 22.71 -14.41 -12.54
C GLY A 275 21.62 -13.46 -12.03
N ALA A 276 21.08 -12.56 -12.86
CA ALA A 276 19.92 -11.75 -12.49
C ALA A 276 18.67 -12.63 -12.40
N LYS A 277 17.91 -12.47 -11.32
CA LYS A 277 16.64 -13.17 -11.14
C LYS A 277 15.55 -12.61 -12.06
N HIS A 278 15.61 -11.30 -12.35
CA HIS A 278 14.64 -10.59 -13.19
C HIS A 278 15.37 -9.76 -14.24
N PRO A 279 15.96 -10.39 -15.28
CA PRO A 279 16.89 -9.72 -16.20
C PRO A 279 16.28 -8.49 -16.89
N GLY A 280 15.02 -8.53 -17.31
CA GLY A 280 14.30 -7.37 -17.86
C GLY A 280 14.20 -6.20 -16.87
N ALA A 281 13.71 -6.50 -15.66
CA ALA A 281 13.50 -5.50 -14.61
C ALA A 281 14.82 -4.91 -14.10
N ASP A 282 15.83 -5.75 -13.90
CA ASP A 282 17.14 -5.33 -13.40
C ASP A 282 17.90 -4.51 -14.43
N LEU A 283 17.82 -4.86 -15.72
CA LEU A 283 18.47 -4.06 -16.75
C LEU A 283 17.78 -2.71 -16.94
N ILE A 284 16.44 -2.65 -16.97
CA ILE A 284 15.75 -1.35 -17.09
C ILE A 284 16.01 -0.49 -15.85
N LYS A 285 16.08 -1.08 -14.66
CA LYS A 285 16.46 -0.41 -13.41
C LYS A 285 17.85 0.21 -13.52
N ALA A 286 18.85 -0.56 -13.96
CA ALA A 286 20.21 -0.07 -14.17
C ALA A 286 20.30 1.01 -15.26
N THR A 287 19.56 0.84 -16.36
CA THR A 287 19.50 1.81 -17.47
C THR A 287 18.86 3.12 -17.04
N PHE A 288 17.77 3.06 -16.27
CA PHE A 288 17.11 4.23 -15.69
C PHE A 288 18.06 4.95 -14.74
N ALA A 289 18.70 4.22 -13.81
CA ALA A 289 19.67 4.75 -12.87
C ALA A 289 20.83 5.47 -13.56
N TRP A 290 21.37 4.88 -14.63
CA TRP A 290 22.42 5.48 -15.45
C TRP A 290 21.95 6.75 -16.17
N THR A 291 20.74 6.70 -16.74
CA THR A 291 20.14 7.82 -17.50
C THR A 291 19.96 9.07 -16.63
N ILE A 292 19.54 8.90 -15.37
CA ILE A 292 19.31 10.03 -14.45
C ILE A 292 20.49 10.34 -13.53
N ALA A 293 21.56 9.52 -13.58
CA ALA A 293 22.67 9.56 -12.64
C ALA A 293 22.21 9.61 -11.18
N GLN A 294 21.37 8.64 -10.77
CA GLN A 294 20.97 8.46 -9.36
C GLN A 294 20.81 6.96 -9.10
N PRO A 295 21.13 6.47 -7.89
CA PRO A 295 20.90 5.07 -7.55
C PRO A 295 19.40 4.77 -7.58
N VAL A 296 19.04 3.56 -8.00
CA VAL A 296 17.68 3.03 -7.87
C VAL A 296 17.78 1.82 -6.95
N ASP A 297 17.22 1.93 -5.76
CA ASP A 297 17.33 0.90 -4.72
C ASP A 297 16.47 -0.31 -5.04
N TYR A 298 15.25 -0.06 -5.51
CA TYR A 298 14.23 -1.08 -5.76
C TYR A 298 13.41 -0.76 -7.00
N PHE A 299 12.71 -1.75 -7.52
CA PHE A 299 11.65 -1.59 -8.52
C PHE A 299 10.34 -2.24 -8.06
N VAL A 300 9.23 -1.73 -8.58
CA VAL A 300 7.92 -2.38 -8.53
C VAL A 300 7.37 -2.34 -9.94
N LEU A 301 7.21 -3.49 -10.56
CA LEU A 301 6.54 -3.68 -11.84
C LEU A 301 5.11 -4.15 -11.59
N VAL A 302 4.16 -3.46 -12.20
CA VAL A 302 2.73 -3.81 -12.16
C VAL A 302 2.23 -3.92 -13.60
N ASN A 303 1.54 -5.02 -13.91
CA ASN A 303 0.83 -5.16 -15.19
C ASN A 303 -0.51 -4.39 -15.18
N LEU A 304 -1.22 -4.39 -16.31
CA LEU A 304 -2.45 -3.63 -16.45
C LEU A 304 -3.60 -4.16 -15.57
N ASP A 305 -3.73 -5.47 -15.45
CA ASP A 305 -4.85 -6.08 -14.72
C ASP A 305 -4.78 -5.78 -13.23
N GLY A 306 -3.64 -5.99 -12.61
CA GLY A 306 -3.56 -5.72 -11.17
C GLY A 306 -3.27 -4.28 -10.85
N PHE A 307 -2.95 -3.41 -11.82
CA PHE A 307 -3.19 -1.98 -11.60
C PHE A 307 -4.68 -1.72 -11.29
N GLN A 308 -5.59 -2.33 -12.07
CA GLN A 308 -7.04 -2.20 -11.81
C GLN A 308 -7.40 -2.80 -10.46
N ASP A 309 -6.94 -4.02 -10.16
CA ASP A 309 -7.26 -4.69 -8.89
C ASP A 309 -6.72 -3.93 -7.67
N ILE A 310 -5.52 -3.35 -7.76
CA ILE A 310 -4.94 -2.52 -6.69
C ILE A 310 -5.84 -1.30 -6.44
N VAL A 311 -6.27 -0.60 -7.50
CA VAL A 311 -7.14 0.58 -7.38
C VAL A 311 -8.50 0.20 -6.79
N ASP A 312 -9.11 -0.91 -7.22
CA ASP A 312 -10.38 -1.39 -6.68
C ASP A 312 -10.26 -1.83 -5.23
N ALA A 313 -9.14 -2.45 -4.84
CA ALA A 313 -8.86 -2.81 -3.45
C ALA A 313 -8.72 -1.57 -2.54
N PHE A 314 -8.27 -0.42 -3.06
CA PHE A 314 -8.32 0.85 -2.33
C PHE A 314 -9.73 1.45 -2.21
N GLY A 315 -10.69 0.91 -2.96
CA GLY A 315 -12.07 1.42 -3.10
C GLY A 315 -12.21 2.48 -4.18
N GLY A 316 -11.32 2.48 -5.16
CA GLY A 316 -11.20 3.48 -6.22
C GLY A 316 -10.34 4.69 -5.83
N VAL A 317 -10.14 5.60 -6.78
CA VAL A 317 -9.36 6.83 -6.63
C VAL A 317 -10.16 8.05 -7.10
N THR A 318 -10.22 9.10 -6.28
CA THR A 318 -10.90 10.34 -6.67
C THR A 318 -9.95 11.23 -7.46
N ILE A 319 -10.33 11.61 -8.67
CA ILE A 319 -9.56 12.49 -9.56
C ILE A 319 -10.51 13.55 -10.13
N ASP A 320 -10.00 14.77 -10.30
CA ASP A 320 -10.67 15.78 -11.11
C ASP A 320 -10.25 15.62 -12.57
N VAL A 321 -11.17 15.12 -13.40
CA VAL A 321 -10.93 14.86 -14.82
C VAL A 321 -11.09 16.18 -15.58
N ASP A 322 -10.00 16.69 -16.13
CA ASP A 322 -9.95 18.01 -16.78
C ASP A 322 -10.81 18.11 -18.05
N ARG A 323 -10.84 17.03 -18.84
CA ARG A 323 -11.56 16.96 -20.10
C ARG A 323 -12.07 15.55 -20.37
N ARG A 324 -12.98 15.44 -21.33
CA ARG A 324 -13.54 14.16 -21.73
C ARG A 324 -12.43 13.27 -22.30
N LEU A 325 -12.25 12.06 -21.75
CA LEU A 325 -11.20 11.14 -22.18
C LEU A 325 -11.79 9.92 -22.88
N PRO A 326 -11.37 9.60 -24.11
CA PRO A 326 -11.82 8.40 -24.81
C PRO A 326 -11.28 7.13 -24.15
N ILE A 327 -12.13 6.11 -24.10
CA ILE A 327 -11.82 4.75 -23.67
C ILE A 327 -11.82 3.87 -24.93
N GLY A 328 -10.71 3.18 -25.18
CA GLY A 328 -10.49 2.47 -26.44
C GLY A 328 -10.06 3.38 -27.59
N GLY A 329 -10.23 2.87 -28.80
CA GLY A 329 -9.90 3.54 -30.04
C GLY A 329 -8.42 3.47 -30.41
N ALA A 330 -8.15 3.50 -31.72
CA ALA A 330 -6.81 3.34 -32.28
C ALA A 330 -6.64 4.13 -33.58
N HIS A 331 -5.39 4.46 -33.86
CA HIS A 331 -4.95 5.07 -35.11
C HIS A 331 -3.93 4.15 -35.79
N ASP A 332 -3.89 4.14 -37.12
CA ASP A 332 -2.79 3.54 -37.87
C ASP A 332 -1.52 4.41 -37.81
N ALA A 333 -0.45 3.95 -38.47
CA ALA A 333 0.83 4.67 -38.54
C ALA A 333 0.73 6.02 -39.29
N PHE A 334 -0.32 6.24 -40.05
CA PHE A 334 -0.58 7.47 -40.82
C PHE A 334 -1.53 8.42 -40.08
N GLY A 335 -2.03 8.04 -38.91
CA GLY A 335 -2.95 8.84 -38.10
C GLY A 335 -4.42 8.70 -38.49
N ASN A 336 -4.77 7.72 -39.34
CA ASN A 336 -6.18 7.44 -39.64
C ASN A 336 -6.80 6.63 -38.51
N VAL A 337 -8.04 6.94 -38.15
CA VAL A 337 -8.81 6.19 -37.16
C VAL A 337 -9.06 4.77 -37.67
N THR A 338 -8.52 3.77 -37.00
CA THR A 338 -8.76 2.34 -37.28
C THR A 338 -9.84 1.75 -36.38
N GLU A 339 -10.04 2.35 -35.20
CA GLU A 339 -11.03 1.92 -34.22
C GLU A 339 -11.55 3.16 -33.47
N LEU A 340 -12.87 3.28 -33.34
CA LEU A 340 -13.48 4.36 -32.57
C LEU A 340 -13.50 4.03 -31.08
N PRO A 341 -13.35 5.03 -30.18
CA PRO A 341 -13.57 4.82 -28.75
C PRO A 341 -14.98 4.29 -28.48
N HIS A 342 -15.09 3.26 -27.66
CA HIS A 342 -16.38 2.64 -27.30
C HIS A 342 -17.02 3.29 -26.07
N ALA A 343 -16.27 4.04 -25.28
CA ALA A 343 -16.77 4.78 -24.12
C ALA A 343 -15.94 6.05 -23.85
N TYR A 344 -16.39 6.87 -22.90
CA TYR A 344 -15.70 8.07 -22.47
C TYR A 344 -15.72 8.22 -20.95
N LEU A 345 -14.62 8.73 -20.41
CA LEU A 345 -14.55 9.25 -19.06
C LEU A 345 -14.94 10.73 -19.09
N GLU A 346 -16.06 11.07 -18.45
CA GLU A 346 -16.57 12.43 -18.46
C GLU A 346 -15.79 13.35 -17.49
N PRO A 347 -15.68 14.67 -17.79
CA PRO A 347 -15.00 15.65 -16.94
C PRO A 347 -15.58 15.78 -15.53
N GLY A 348 -14.76 16.34 -14.63
CA GLY A 348 -15.11 16.72 -13.27
C GLY A 348 -14.58 15.77 -12.20
N LYS A 349 -14.86 16.12 -10.94
CA LYS A 349 -14.44 15.34 -9.77
C LYS A 349 -15.20 14.03 -9.69
N ARG A 350 -14.51 12.91 -9.95
CA ARG A 350 -15.11 11.56 -9.99
C ARG A 350 -14.27 10.57 -9.20
N ARG A 351 -14.93 9.58 -8.60
CA ARG A 351 -14.26 8.42 -8.02
C ARG A 351 -14.16 7.34 -9.08
N LEU A 352 -12.95 7.11 -9.56
CA LEU A 352 -12.63 6.15 -10.60
C LEU A 352 -12.42 4.77 -9.99
N ASN A 353 -13.07 3.74 -10.55
CA ASN A 353 -12.72 2.34 -10.28
C ASN A 353 -11.43 1.94 -11.03
N GLY A 354 -10.98 0.70 -10.88
CA GLY A 354 -9.74 0.20 -11.49
C GLY A 354 -9.74 0.38 -13.01
N TYR A 355 -10.82 -0.01 -13.68
CA TYR A 355 -10.98 0.16 -15.13
C TYR A 355 -10.90 1.62 -15.58
N GLU A 356 -11.67 2.51 -14.94
CA GLU A 356 -11.67 3.94 -15.26
C GLU A 356 -10.32 4.60 -14.97
N ALA A 357 -9.67 4.22 -13.88
CA ALA A 357 -8.35 4.72 -13.50
C ALA A 357 -7.27 4.27 -14.49
N LEU A 358 -7.33 3.00 -14.94
CA LEU A 358 -6.43 2.49 -15.96
C LEU A 358 -6.58 3.30 -17.26
N TRP A 359 -7.82 3.53 -17.70
CA TRP A 359 -8.07 4.32 -18.91
C TRP A 359 -7.72 5.79 -18.76
N TYR A 360 -7.89 6.38 -17.58
CA TYR A 360 -7.36 7.71 -17.27
C TYR A 360 -5.85 7.77 -17.50
N GLY A 361 -5.09 6.75 -17.11
CA GLY A 361 -3.64 6.65 -17.34
C GLY A 361 -3.22 6.14 -18.73
N ARG A 362 -4.13 5.57 -19.54
CA ARG A 362 -3.80 4.95 -20.86
C ARG A 362 -4.28 5.73 -22.07
N SER A 363 -5.40 6.44 -21.96
CA SER A 363 -6.09 7.07 -23.10
C SER A 363 -5.11 7.92 -23.93
N ARG A 364 -5.10 7.74 -25.26
CA ARG A 364 -4.25 8.48 -26.20
C ARG A 364 -4.96 8.82 -27.50
N PHE A 365 -6.24 8.48 -27.64
CA PHE A 365 -6.95 8.67 -28.90
C PHE A 365 -6.99 10.17 -29.29
N ASP A 366 -7.37 11.05 -28.35
CA ASP A 366 -7.36 12.50 -28.57
C ASP A 366 -6.12 13.21 -27.98
N SER A 367 -5.01 12.49 -27.74
CA SER A 367 -3.85 13.05 -27.03
C SER A 367 -2.53 12.35 -27.28
N ASP A 368 -1.42 12.99 -26.89
CA ASP A 368 -0.09 12.43 -27.08
C ASP A 368 0.44 11.66 -25.85
N ASP A 369 1.65 11.11 -25.99
CA ASP A 369 2.35 10.36 -24.95
C ASP A 369 2.65 11.21 -23.71
N TYR A 370 2.86 12.53 -23.88
CA TYR A 370 3.19 13.44 -22.78
C TYR A 370 1.95 13.76 -21.94
N ALA A 371 0.80 14.01 -22.57
CA ALA A 371 -0.48 14.12 -21.87
C ALA A 371 -0.85 12.83 -21.13
N ARG A 372 -0.41 11.66 -21.63
CA ARG A 372 -0.53 10.40 -20.90
C ARG A 372 0.38 10.37 -19.66
N MET A 373 1.65 10.75 -19.80
CA MET A 373 2.57 10.87 -18.67
C MET A 373 2.06 11.86 -17.61
N ASP A 374 1.39 12.94 -18.03
CA ASP A 374 0.69 13.88 -17.15
C ASP A 374 -0.39 13.19 -16.32
N ARG A 375 -1.28 12.45 -16.96
CA ARG A 375 -2.34 11.74 -16.24
C ARG A 375 -1.79 10.65 -15.34
N GLN A 376 -0.76 9.90 -15.76
CA GLN A 376 -0.13 8.87 -14.96
C GLN A 376 0.49 9.42 -13.67
N ARG A 377 1.21 10.55 -13.71
CA ARG A 377 1.77 11.16 -12.49
C ARG A 377 0.67 11.66 -11.56
N CYS A 378 -0.39 12.24 -12.12
CA CYS A 378 -1.53 12.69 -11.35
C CYS A 378 -2.16 11.48 -10.66
N LEU A 379 -2.54 10.46 -11.41
CA LEU A 379 -3.10 9.21 -10.90
C LEU A 379 -2.26 8.61 -9.75
N LEU A 380 -0.95 8.50 -9.90
CA LEU A 380 -0.06 8.03 -8.83
C LEU A 380 -0.08 8.93 -7.60
N GLY A 381 -0.05 10.26 -7.79
CA GLY A 381 -0.18 11.21 -6.69
C GLY A 381 -1.52 11.12 -5.96
N ALA A 382 -2.62 10.95 -6.71
CA ALA A 382 -3.96 10.76 -6.17
C ALA A 382 -4.06 9.47 -5.35
N ILE A 383 -3.52 8.36 -5.89
CA ILE A 383 -3.42 7.08 -5.19
C ILE A 383 -2.59 7.24 -3.92
N ALA A 384 -1.40 7.85 -3.98
CA ALA A 384 -0.54 8.03 -2.81
C ALA A 384 -1.22 8.83 -1.68
N LYS A 385 -1.97 9.88 -2.03
CA LYS A 385 -2.74 10.70 -1.06
C LYS A 385 -3.95 9.96 -0.49
N GLN A 386 -4.62 9.14 -1.28
CA GLN A 386 -5.88 8.48 -0.91
C GLN A 386 -5.68 7.07 -0.37
N ALA A 387 -4.49 6.47 -0.56
CA ALA A 387 -4.15 5.15 -0.07
C ALA A 387 -4.38 5.06 1.45
N SER A 388 -5.11 4.02 1.85
CA SER A 388 -5.37 3.71 3.25
C SER A 388 -4.71 2.37 3.58
N PRO A 389 -3.64 2.35 4.39
CA PRO A 389 -3.01 1.11 4.83
C PRO A 389 -3.99 0.14 5.49
N ILE A 390 -4.98 0.67 6.22
CA ILE A 390 -6.04 -0.12 6.85
C ILE A 390 -6.92 -0.79 5.79
N LYS A 391 -7.32 -0.06 4.73
CA LYS A 391 -8.14 -0.66 3.66
C LYS A 391 -7.39 -1.73 2.89
N VAL A 392 -6.09 -1.54 2.64
CA VAL A 392 -5.24 -2.57 2.02
C VAL A 392 -5.20 -3.81 2.88
N LEU A 393 -5.00 -3.63 4.20
CA LEU A 393 -4.98 -4.72 5.16
C LEU A 393 -6.31 -5.49 5.23
N THR A 394 -7.44 -4.77 5.21
CA THR A 394 -8.77 -5.41 5.28
C THR A 394 -9.23 -6.02 3.96
N ASN A 395 -8.79 -5.47 2.82
CA ASN A 395 -9.15 -5.97 1.48
C ASN A 395 -8.08 -6.92 0.90
N PHE A 396 -7.12 -7.31 1.73
CA PHE A 396 -5.96 -8.09 1.31
C PHE A 396 -6.34 -9.44 0.69
N SER A 397 -7.46 -10.04 1.11
CA SER A 397 -7.97 -11.28 0.50
C SER A 397 -8.42 -11.12 -0.96
N GLN A 398 -8.88 -9.93 -1.36
CA GLN A 398 -9.17 -9.62 -2.77
C GLN A 398 -7.86 -9.40 -3.56
N LEU A 399 -6.87 -8.80 -2.89
CA LEU A 399 -5.56 -8.51 -3.49
C LEU A 399 -4.71 -9.77 -3.68
N ALA A 400 -4.77 -10.74 -2.76
CA ALA A 400 -3.82 -11.84 -2.69
C ALA A 400 -3.89 -12.84 -3.86
N GLY A 401 -5.07 -13.02 -4.47
CA GLY A 401 -5.23 -13.93 -5.62
C GLY A 401 -4.69 -13.34 -6.93
N ALA A 402 -4.76 -12.02 -7.07
CA ALA A 402 -4.39 -11.29 -8.27
C ALA A 402 -2.95 -10.74 -8.18
N ALA A 403 -2.58 -10.12 -7.06
CA ALA A 403 -1.29 -9.43 -6.92
C ALA A 403 -0.07 -10.35 -7.12
N LYS A 404 -0.17 -11.66 -6.81
CA LYS A 404 0.91 -12.63 -7.04
C LYS A 404 1.31 -12.79 -8.50
N ARG A 405 0.38 -12.61 -9.45
CA ARG A 405 0.63 -12.76 -10.88
C ARG A 405 0.94 -11.42 -11.58
N ILE A 406 0.85 -10.33 -10.82
CA ILE A 406 0.77 -8.98 -11.38
C ILE A 406 1.89 -8.08 -10.87
N ILE A 407 2.31 -8.26 -9.61
CA ILE A 407 3.34 -7.43 -8.99
C ILE A 407 4.65 -8.21 -9.00
N LEU A 408 5.67 -7.62 -9.60
CA LEU A 408 7.05 -8.09 -9.54
C LEU A 408 7.91 -7.02 -8.86
N THR A 409 8.75 -7.41 -7.89
CA THR A 409 9.59 -6.49 -7.13
C THR A 409 10.82 -7.17 -6.55
N ASP A 410 11.88 -6.40 -6.36
CA ASP A 410 13.09 -6.76 -5.60
C ASP A 410 13.10 -6.17 -4.17
N ILE A 411 11.98 -5.58 -3.72
CA ILE A 411 11.85 -5.10 -2.34
C ILE A 411 11.91 -6.32 -1.40
N PRO A 412 12.83 -6.36 -0.43
CA PRO A 412 12.91 -7.49 0.48
C PRO A 412 11.88 -7.40 1.60
N LYS A 413 11.43 -8.55 2.11
CA LYS A 413 10.47 -8.64 3.23
C LYS A 413 10.90 -7.80 4.43
N ALA A 414 12.21 -7.80 4.73
CA ALA A 414 12.80 -7.05 5.84
C ALA A 414 12.65 -5.52 5.70
N ALA A 415 12.45 -5.00 4.48
CA ALA A 415 12.27 -3.58 4.22
C ALA A 415 10.82 -3.11 4.41
N LEU A 416 9.83 -4.02 4.43
CA LEU A 416 8.40 -3.67 4.47
C LEU A 416 7.99 -2.82 5.68
N PRO A 417 8.45 -3.11 6.92
CA PRO A 417 8.13 -2.27 8.07
C PRO A 417 8.52 -0.80 7.86
N ASP A 418 9.76 -0.57 7.44
CA ASP A 418 10.29 0.77 7.20
C ASP A 418 9.63 1.43 5.98
N LEU A 419 9.31 0.65 4.95
CA LEU A 419 8.60 1.13 3.76
C LEU A 419 7.18 1.62 4.11
N LEU A 420 6.46 0.92 4.98
CA LEU A 420 5.13 1.36 5.44
C LEU A 420 5.21 2.63 6.28
N LEU A 421 6.20 2.74 7.17
CA LEU A 421 6.45 3.96 7.94
C LEU A 421 6.80 5.13 7.01
N LEU A 422 7.64 4.88 6.01
CA LEU A 422 8.03 5.86 5.01
C LEU A 422 6.85 6.29 4.13
N ALA A 423 6.02 5.35 3.68
CA ALA A 423 4.81 5.63 2.91
C ALA A 423 3.82 6.51 3.71
N ASN A 424 3.66 6.25 5.01
CA ASN A 424 2.83 7.08 5.87
C ASN A 424 3.37 8.51 6.06
N LYS A 425 4.71 8.67 6.12
CA LYS A 425 5.34 10.01 6.09
C LYS A 425 5.11 10.69 4.74
N ALA A 426 5.37 9.98 3.64
CA ALA A 426 5.25 10.50 2.29
C ALA A 426 3.84 10.97 1.94
N LYS A 427 2.81 10.25 2.42
CA LYS A 427 1.41 10.65 2.30
C LYS A 427 1.11 12.06 2.84
N LYS A 428 1.86 12.51 3.86
CA LYS A 428 1.69 13.82 4.51
C LYS A 428 2.68 14.87 4.00
N ALA A 429 3.64 14.48 3.18
CA ALA A 429 4.73 15.33 2.74
C ALA A 429 4.45 15.93 1.35
N LYS A 430 5.24 16.94 0.99
CA LYS A 430 5.21 17.55 -0.34
C LYS A 430 5.71 16.54 -1.38
N VAL A 431 4.94 16.39 -2.46
CA VAL A 431 5.35 15.66 -3.66
C VAL A 431 5.64 16.65 -4.78
N THR A 432 6.85 16.57 -5.33
CA THR A 432 7.28 17.31 -6.52
C THR A 432 7.51 16.34 -7.67
N SER A 433 7.28 16.76 -8.90
CA SER A 433 7.51 15.93 -10.08
C SER A 433 8.41 16.64 -11.09
N VAL A 434 9.31 15.87 -11.69
CA VAL A 434 10.15 16.26 -12.84
C VAL A 434 9.76 15.38 -14.01
N THR A 435 9.40 16.02 -15.12
CA THR A 435 9.02 15.32 -16.34
C THR A 435 9.72 15.91 -17.54
N PHE A 436 10.16 15.03 -18.43
CA PHE A 436 10.86 15.42 -19.65
C PHE A 436 9.89 15.37 -20.82
N VAL A 437 9.29 16.53 -21.12
CA VAL A 437 8.43 16.72 -22.30
C VAL A 437 9.21 17.37 -23.43
N ARG A 438 8.81 17.11 -24.68
CA ARG A 438 9.49 17.65 -25.86
C ARG A 438 9.53 19.18 -25.78
N SER A 439 10.73 19.74 -25.89
CA SER A 439 11.01 21.17 -25.78
C SER A 439 12.23 21.53 -26.62
N ALA A 440 12.65 22.80 -26.61
CA ALA A 440 13.89 23.21 -27.27
C ALA A 440 15.12 22.57 -26.61
N GLU A 441 15.01 22.28 -25.31
CA GLU A 441 16.07 21.74 -24.47
C GLU A 441 16.08 20.20 -24.44
N PHE A 442 14.91 19.56 -24.66
CA PHE A 442 14.75 18.10 -24.60
C PHE A 442 14.07 17.51 -25.86
N ASN A 443 14.77 16.59 -26.53
CA ASN A 443 14.24 15.79 -27.63
C ASN A 443 14.46 14.29 -27.31
N PRO A 444 13.40 13.46 -27.19
CA PRO A 444 13.56 12.05 -26.86
C PRO A 444 14.28 11.24 -27.94
N SER A 445 14.27 11.69 -29.20
CA SER A 445 14.95 11.02 -30.33
C SER A 445 16.43 11.37 -30.44
N SER A 446 16.87 12.41 -29.72
CA SER A 446 18.28 12.83 -29.61
C SER A 446 18.50 13.43 -28.22
N PRO A 447 18.45 12.58 -27.16
CA PRO A 447 18.44 13.08 -25.80
C PRO A 447 19.81 13.58 -25.37
N LYS A 448 19.82 14.73 -24.68
CA LYS A 448 21.00 15.24 -23.98
C LYS A 448 21.00 14.67 -22.55
N PHE A 449 21.67 13.55 -22.32
CA PHE A 449 21.66 12.89 -21.00
C PHE A 449 22.17 13.78 -19.87
N ALA A 450 23.20 14.61 -20.12
CA ALA A 450 23.69 15.58 -19.14
C ALA A 450 22.59 16.54 -18.66
N TYR A 451 21.70 16.97 -19.56
CA TYR A 451 20.56 17.83 -19.21
C TYR A 451 19.57 17.11 -18.29
N ILE A 452 19.26 15.84 -18.58
CA ILE A 452 18.38 15.01 -17.74
C ILE A 452 18.95 14.91 -16.31
N GLN A 453 20.24 14.58 -16.23
CA GLN A 453 20.95 14.41 -14.96
C GLN A 453 21.01 15.72 -14.16
N GLU A 454 21.25 16.86 -14.81
CA GLU A 454 21.23 18.18 -14.18
C GLU A 454 19.86 18.53 -13.61
N GLN A 455 18.78 18.38 -14.39
CA GLN A 455 17.42 18.69 -13.92
C GLN A 455 17.01 17.79 -12.75
N VAL A 456 17.40 16.52 -12.77
CA VAL A 456 17.18 15.59 -11.65
C VAL A 456 17.93 16.04 -10.40
N ALA A 457 19.22 16.39 -10.54
CA ALA A 457 20.03 16.86 -9.42
C ALA A 457 19.45 18.15 -8.79
N LEU A 458 19.03 19.11 -9.61
CA LEU A 458 18.39 20.35 -9.15
C LEU A 458 17.09 20.08 -8.40
N ALA A 459 16.24 19.19 -8.91
CA ALA A 459 14.98 18.85 -8.26
C ALA A 459 15.18 18.15 -6.91
N LEU A 460 16.17 17.25 -6.81
CA LEU A 460 16.51 16.60 -5.55
C LEU A 460 17.08 17.60 -4.53
N ALA A 461 17.95 18.52 -4.98
CA ALA A 461 18.50 19.56 -4.12
C ALA A 461 17.39 20.49 -3.58
N GLU A 462 16.47 20.92 -4.43
CA GLU A 462 15.32 21.76 -4.05
C GLU A 462 14.37 21.03 -3.09
N ALA A 463 14.15 19.73 -3.31
CA ALA A 463 13.35 18.92 -2.40
C ALA A 463 13.96 18.77 -1.00
N THR A 464 15.27 19.01 -0.86
CA THR A 464 16.00 18.91 0.41
C THR A 464 15.97 20.23 1.21
N LYS A 465 15.72 21.38 0.57
CA LYS A 465 15.66 22.68 1.26
C LYS A 465 14.51 22.72 2.27
N PRO A 466 14.71 23.23 3.51
CA PRO A 466 13.62 23.46 4.45
C PRO A 466 12.50 24.29 3.80
N ALA A 467 11.24 24.00 4.13
CA ALA A 467 10.14 24.85 3.69
C ALA A 467 10.41 26.26 4.19
N ALA A 468 10.47 27.24 3.27
CA ALA A 468 10.60 28.63 3.66
C ALA A 468 9.46 28.95 4.65
N THR A 469 9.82 29.38 5.85
CA THR A 469 8.87 30.01 6.77
C THR A 469 8.16 31.09 5.97
N PRO A 470 6.81 31.17 5.96
CA PRO A 470 6.14 32.31 5.36
C PRO A 470 6.78 33.54 5.98
N ALA A 471 7.41 34.39 5.17
CA ALA A 471 7.97 35.64 5.64
C ALA A 471 6.84 36.30 6.44
N ALA A 472 7.07 36.45 7.75
CA ALA A 472 6.14 37.13 8.63
C ALA A 472 5.75 38.41 7.90
N THR A 473 4.46 38.54 7.59
CA THR A 473 3.90 39.70 6.94
C THR A 473 4.49 40.91 7.64
N ALA A 474 5.36 41.64 6.94
CA ALA A 474 5.94 42.85 7.45
C ALA A 474 4.75 43.71 7.89
N THR A 475 4.64 43.91 9.20
CA THR A 475 3.69 44.85 9.78
C THR A 475 3.89 46.16 9.03
N PRO A 476 2.84 46.76 8.44
CA PRO A 476 3.01 48.03 7.75
C PRO A 476 3.57 49.02 8.78
N ALA A 477 4.76 49.55 8.49
CA ALA A 477 5.33 50.65 9.25
C ALA A 477 4.30 51.80 9.24
N VAL A 478 3.89 52.21 10.43
CA VAL A 478 3.07 53.40 10.63
C VAL A 478 3.93 54.60 10.25
N SER A 479 3.71 55.16 9.07
CA SER A 479 4.20 56.51 8.73
C SER A 479 3.30 57.56 9.39
N PRO A 480 3.86 58.65 9.92
CA PRO A 480 3.12 59.63 10.71
C PRO A 480 2.20 60.48 9.83
N THR A 481 1.05 60.80 10.41
CA THR A 481 0.02 61.73 9.95
C THR A 481 0.59 63.09 9.49
N PRO A 482 0.15 63.62 8.33
CA PRO A 482 0.10 65.05 8.09
C PRO A 482 -1.31 65.60 8.35
N ALA A 483 -1.36 66.76 9.00
CA ALA A 483 -2.55 67.53 9.33
C ALA A 483 -3.30 68.07 8.07
N PRO A 484 -4.56 68.51 8.21
CA PRO A 484 -5.50 68.63 7.09
C PRO A 484 -5.44 69.98 6.36
N GLY A 485 -5.58 69.96 5.03
CA GLY A 485 -5.66 71.15 4.19
C GLY A 485 -6.37 70.93 2.85
N THR A 486 -7.66 71.27 2.83
CA THR A 486 -8.41 71.97 1.75
C THR A 486 -8.60 71.34 0.34
N LYS A 487 -9.82 70.84 0.14
CA LYS A 487 -10.78 70.86 -1.01
C LYS A 487 -10.33 70.86 -2.49
N ALA A 488 -11.07 69.99 -3.21
CA ALA A 488 -11.71 70.11 -4.54
C ALA A 488 -10.99 69.53 -5.77
N GLY A 489 -11.70 68.63 -6.48
CA GLY A 489 -11.35 68.22 -7.85
C GLY A 489 -11.85 66.84 -8.29
N THR A 490 -13.13 66.75 -8.65
CA THR A 490 -13.79 65.61 -9.31
C THR A 490 -13.15 65.27 -10.66
N LYS A 491 -12.96 63.97 -10.98
CA LYS A 491 -13.34 63.34 -12.28
C LYS A 491 -12.97 61.83 -12.36
N THR A 492 -14.00 61.02 -12.60
CA THR A 492 -14.12 59.90 -13.58
C THR A 492 -12.80 59.25 -14.07
N GLY A 493 -12.53 57.95 -13.95
CA GLY A 493 -13.42 56.80 -14.08
C GLY A 493 -13.07 56.04 -15.37
N THR A 494 -12.12 55.10 -15.32
CA THR A 494 -11.90 54.10 -16.39
C THR A 494 -11.39 52.80 -15.76
N LYS A 495 -12.21 51.75 -15.81
CA LYS A 495 -11.83 50.37 -15.51
C LYS A 495 -11.16 49.78 -16.75
N THR A 496 -9.88 49.44 -16.66
CA THR A 496 -9.21 48.54 -17.61
C THR A 496 -8.88 47.25 -16.87
N GLY A 497 -9.59 46.18 -17.22
CA GLY A 497 -9.34 44.85 -16.69
C GLY A 497 -8.02 44.29 -17.22
N THR A 498 -7.05 44.12 -16.33
CA THR A 498 -5.80 43.42 -16.64
C THR A 498 -6.06 41.92 -16.66
N LYS A 499 -6.04 41.36 -17.86
CA LYS A 499 -6.02 39.93 -18.14
C LYS A 499 -4.75 39.35 -17.51
N ALA A 500 -4.89 38.56 -16.45
CA ALA A 500 -3.78 37.84 -15.85
C ALA A 500 -3.32 36.74 -16.81
N THR A 501 -2.20 36.98 -17.52
CA THR A 501 -1.44 35.96 -18.22
C THR A 501 -0.79 35.05 -17.17
N ALA A 502 -1.40 33.89 -16.94
CA ALA A 502 -0.74 32.80 -16.24
C ALA A 502 0.49 32.37 -17.05
N ALA A 503 1.68 32.60 -16.50
CA ALA A 503 2.93 32.13 -17.09
C ALA A 503 2.94 30.60 -17.10
N LYS A 504 3.09 30.02 -18.30
CA LYS A 504 3.24 28.58 -18.51
C LYS A 504 4.56 28.12 -17.85
N PRO A 505 4.58 27.09 -16.98
CA PRO A 505 5.83 26.62 -16.37
C PRO A 505 6.80 26.10 -17.43
N SER A 506 8.10 26.34 -17.22
CA SER A 506 9.19 25.82 -18.05
C SER A 506 9.11 24.29 -18.18
N ALA A 507 9.31 23.78 -19.40
CA ALA A 507 8.99 22.43 -19.90
C ALA A 507 9.76 21.26 -19.25
N SER A 508 10.50 21.47 -18.16
CA SER A 508 11.16 20.42 -17.38
C SER A 508 11.49 20.83 -15.94
N SER A 509 10.89 21.92 -15.46
CA SER A 509 11.11 22.39 -14.08
C SER A 509 10.29 21.56 -13.07
N ALA A 510 10.89 21.29 -11.90
CA ALA A 510 10.22 20.56 -10.83
C ALA A 510 8.97 21.32 -10.36
N ALA A 511 7.80 20.69 -10.49
CA ALA A 511 6.52 21.30 -10.10
C ALA A 511 5.89 20.55 -8.92
N SER A 512 5.15 21.27 -8.08
CA SER A 512 4.33 20.63 -7.05
C SER A 512 3.18 19.86 -7.71
N LEU A 513 2.97 18.61 -7.29
CA LEU A 513 1.94 17.78 -7.89
C LEU A 513 0.53 18.34 -7.66
N ASP A 514 0.33 19.05 -6.56
CA ASP A 514 -0.94 19.71 -6.20
C ASP A 514 -1.28 20.84 -7.16
N SER A 515 -0.26 21.62 -7.56
CA SER A 515 -0.42 22.70 -8.53
C SER A 515 -0.65 22.22 -9.96
N VAL A 516 -0.20 20.99 -10.28
CA VAL A 516 -0.28 20.43 -11.64
C VAL A 516 -1.55 19.61 -11.84
N CYS A 517 -2.04 18.94 -10.79
CA CYS A 517 -3.09 17.94 -10.90
C CYS A 517 -4.44 18.33 -10.26
N GLY A 518 -4.56 19.52 -9.65
CA GLY A 518 -5.85 20.09 -9.25
C GLY A 518 -6.66 19.24 -8.25
N TYR A 519 -6.04 18.82 -7.13
CA TYR A 519 -6.71 18.02 -6.09
C TYR A 519 -7.54 18.83 -5.08
#